data_AF-A0A2E6FCS9-F1
#
_entry.id   AF-A0A2E6FCS9-F1
#
_cell.length_a   1.000
_cell.length_b   1.000
_cell.length_c   1.000
_cell.angle_alpha   90.00
_cell.angle_beta   90.00
_cell.angle_gamma   90.00
#
_symmetry.space_group_name_H-M   'P 1'
#
loop_
_entity.id
_entity.type
_entity.pdbx_description
1 polymer ?
#
loop_
_entity_poly.entity_id
_entity_poly.type
_entity_poly.pdbx_seq_one_letter_code
_entity_poly.pdbx_strand_id
1 'polypeptide(L)'
;MDDLNDFGFSTVSETDFTAATKEPETKVVEAAVKEAKAGQIKEVEGTVNKIWSLLDYHYEDIDKHKDKLNKEYERQMKEVEDLIVPLLNNLAKSSTNEYIFWPGRREILEKQIEKITAHTRDVNIFTE
;
A
#
# COMPACT_ATOMS: atom_id res chain seq x y z
N MET A 1 47.09 -64.87 40.53
CA MET A 1 46.76 -65.01 39.10
C MET A 1 45.39 -64.38 38.94
N ASP A 2 45.29 -63.07 38.73
CA ASP A 2 44.00 -62.40 38.53
C ASP A 2 44.06 -61.25 37.50
N ASP A 3 45.17 -61.09 36.76
CA ASP A 3 45.34 -60.02 35.76
C ASP A 3 45.34 -60.55 34.31
N LEU A 4 44.95 -61.81 34.06
CA LEU A 4 45.12 -62.42 32.73
C LEU A 4 43.91 -62.23 31.78
N ASN A 5 42.83 -61.60 32.22
CA ASN A 5 41.58 -61.47 31.46
C ASN A 5 40.94 -60.07 31.53
N ASP A 6 41.74 -59.01 31.71
CA ASP A 6 41.26 -57.64 31.50
C ASP A 6 41.86 -57.07 30.21
N PHE A 7 41.22 -57.36 29.08
CA PHE A 7 41.59 -56.83 27.76
C PHE A 7 41.19 -55.35 27.59
N GLY A 8 40.81 -54.64 28.66
CA GLY A 8 40.40 -53.24 28.61
C GLY A 8 39.02 -53.02 28.00
N PHE A 9 38.19 -54.06 27.91
CA PHE A 9 36.80 -53.95 27.47
C PHE A 9 35.86 -54.36 28.61
N SER A 10 35.00 -53.43 29.04
CA SER A 10 33.91 -53.72 29.96
C SER A 10 32.66 -54.15 29.18
N THR A 11 31.87 -55.06 29.74
CA THR A 11 30.57 -55.43 29.17
C THR A 11 29.56 -54.35 29.52
N VAL A 12 28.93 -53.78 28.49
CA VAL A 12 27.86 -52.78 28.65
C VAL A 12 26.54 -53.50 28.45
N SER A 13 25.57 -53.29 29.35
CA SER A 13 24.24 -53.90 29.22
C SER A 13 23.51 -53.32 28.00
N GLU A 14 22.60 -54.08 27.40
CA GLU A 14 21.81 -53.61 26.25
C GLU A 14 21.01 -52.32 26.60
N THR A 15 20.57 -52.21 27.85
CA THR A 15 19.93 -50.99 28.39
C THR A 15 20.88 -49.80 28.47
N ASP A 16 22.14 -49.99 28.86
CA ASP A 16 23.13 -48.91 28.93
C ASP A 16 23.61 -48.50 27.52
N PHE A 17 23.75 -49.47 26.61
CA PHE A 17 24.08 -49.21 25.21
C PHE A 17 22.96 -48.44 24.48
N THR A 18 21.70 -48.80 24.73
CA THR A 18 20.52 -48.10 24.15
C THR A 18 20.29 -46.72 24.76
N ALA A 19 20.60 -46.51 26.05
CA ALA A 19 20.57 -45.19 26.68
C ALA A 19 21.69 -44.28 26.14
N ALA A 20 22.91 -44.80 26.01
CA ALA A 20 24.07 -44.08 25.48
C ALA A 20 23.92 -43.73 23.99
N THR A 21 23.12 -44.48 23.23
CA THR A 21 22.80 -44.18 21.82
C THR A 21 21.61 -43.21 21.67
N LYS A 22 20.63 -43.21 22.58
CA LYS A 22 19.50 -42.25 22.57
C LYS A 22 19.87 -40.80 22.93
N GLU A 23 20.85 -40.60 23.81
CA GLU A 23 21.33 -39.24 24.15
C GLU A 23 21.95 -38.46 22.97
N PRO A 24 22.86 -39.03 22.17
CA PRO A 24 23.40 -38.34 21.01
C PRO A 24 22.32 -38.15 19.93
N GLU A 25 21.39 -39.11 19.74
CA GLU A 25 20.27 -38.97 18.80
C GLU A 25 19.34 -37.81 19.17
N THR A 26 18.94 -37.69 20.44
CA THR A 26 18.08 -36.58 20.90
C THR A 26 18.77 -35.22 20.75
N LYS A 27 20.07 -35.11 21.06
CA LYS A 27 20.85 -33.88 20.83
C LYS A 27 20.95 -33.49 19.35
N VAL A 28 21.10 -34.47 18.45
CA VAL A 28 21.15 -34.24 17.00
C VAL A 28 19.77 -33.79 16.47
N VAL A 29 18.68 -34.39 16.93
CA VAL A 29 17.31 -33.98 16.57
C VAL A 29 17.01 -32.57 17.06
N GLU A 30 17.37 -32.22 18.30
CA GLU A 30 17.18 -30.87 18.83
C GLU A 30 17.98 -29.81 18.07
N ALA A 31 19.22 -30.13 17.66
CA ALA A 31 20.04 -29.25 16.83
C ALA A 31 19.42 -29.02 15.45
N ALA A 32 18.98 -30.10 14.79
CA ALA A 32 18.31 -30.02 13.49
C ALA A 32 16.99 -29.21 13.55
N VAL A 33 16.20 -29.37 14.63
CA VAL A 33 14.97 -28.59 14.85
C VAL A 33 15.27 -27.11 15.08
N LYS A 34 16.33 -26.77 15.83
CA LYS A 34 16.75 -25.37 16.04
C LYS A 34 17.21 -24.73 14.74
N GLU A 35 17.99 -25.44 13.93
CA GLU A 35 18.45 -24.96 12.62
C GLU A 35 17.28 -24.77 11.65
N ALA A 36 16.35 -25.72 11.58
CA ALA A 36 15.13 -25.61 10.76
C ALA A 36 14.28 -24.40 11.18
N LYS A 37 14.07 -24.19 12.49
CA LYS A 37 13.37 -23.00 13.00
C LYS A 37 14.09 -21.69 12.67
N ALA A 38 15.42 -21.66 12.79
CA ALA A 38 16.22 -20.49 12.42
C ALA A 38 16.13 -20.19 10.92
N GLY A 39 16.09 -21.22 10.06
CA GLY A 39 15.83 -21.08 8.62
C GLY A 39 14.45 -20.47 8.33
N GLN A 40 13.41 -20.98 8.98
CA GLN A 40 12.03 -20.45 8.85
C GLN A 40 11.93 -19.00 9.33
N ILE A 41 12.58 -18.65 10.45
CA ILE A 41 12.60 -17.26 10.96
C ILE A 41 13.25 -16.32 9.94
N LYS A 42 14.39 -16.71 9.35
CA LYS A 42 15.06 -15.91 8.29
C LYS A 42 14.17 -15.70 7.06
N GLU A 43 13.42 -16.72 6.66
CA GLU A 43 12.49 -16.61 5.53
C GLU A 43 11.32 -15.64 5.85
N VAL A 44 10.78 -15.73 7.06
CA VAL A 44 9.75 -14.80 7.55
C VAL A 44 10.29 -13.38 7.61
N GLU A 45 11.48 -13.15 8.17
CA GLU A 45 12.15 -11.84 8.18
C GLU A 45 12.34 -11.28 6.77
N GLY A 46 12.77 -12.11 5.82
CA GLY A 46 12.89 -11.72 4.41
C GLY A 46 11.56 -11.32 3.79
N THR A 47 10.48 -12.03 4.12
CA THR A 47 9.12 -11.73 3.64
C THR A 47 8.59 -10.44 4.28
N VAL A 48 8.81 -10.24 5.58
CA VAL A 48 8.44 -9.03 6.30
C VAL A 48 9.14 -7.80 5.72
N ASN A 49 10.44 -7.91 5.42
CA ASN A 49 11.18 -6.81 4.78
C ASN A 49 10.65 -6.47 3.38
N LYS A 50 10.25 -7.47 2.59
CA LYS A 50 9.59 -7.25 1.29
C LYS A 50 8.25 -6.53 1.48
N ILE A 51 7.43 -6.96 2.44
CA ILE A 51 6.15 -6.31 2.76
C ILE A 51 6.36 -4.85 3.16
N TRP A 52 7.36 -4.57 4.00
CA TRP A 52 7.70 -3.18 4.37
C TRP A 52 8.08 -2.34 3.16
N SER A 53 8.93 -2.87 2.27
CA SER A 53 9.34 -2.15 1.05
C SER A 53 8.18 -1.88 0.09
N LEU A 54 7.25 -2.83 -0.04
CA LEU A 54 6.04 -2.67 -0.84
C LEU A 54 5.12 -1.63 -0.21
N LEU A 55 4.95 -1.67 1.10
CA LEU A 55 4.09 -0.73 1.82
C LEU A 55 4.62 0.72 1.69
N ASP A 56 5.93 0.92 1.83
CA ASP A 56 6.57 2.22 1.67
C ASP A 56 6.37 2.78 0.24
N TYR A 57 6.61 1.93 -0.77
CA TYR A 57 6.34 2.27 -2.17
C TYR A 57 4.88 2.68 -2.41
N HIS A 58 3.92 1.91 -1.87
CA HIS A 58 2.50 2.22 -2.02
C HIS A 58 2.10 3.50 -1.28
N TYR A 59 2.69 3.81 -0.12
CA TYR A 59 2.44 5.08 0.56
C TYR A 59 2.87 6.28 -0.27
N GLU A 60 4.09 6.25 -0.82
CA GLU A 60 4.55 7.31 -1.71
C GLU A 60 3.69 7.45 -2.96
N ASP A 61 3.28 6.33 -3.56
CA ASP A 61 2.45 6.33 -4.76
C ASP A 61 1.05 6.90 -4.48
N ILE A 62 0.45 6.53 -3.35
CA ILE A 62 -0.84 7.07 -2.89
C ILE A 62 -0.74 8.58 -2.69
N ASP A 63 0.33 9.07 -2.05
CA ASP A 63 0.48 10.50 -1.81
C ASP A 63 0.70 11.28 -3.12
N LYS A 64 1.47 10.73 -4.07
CA LYS A 64 1.60 11.30 -5.42
C LYS A 64 0.25 11.35 -6.15
N HIS A 65 -0.57 10.30 -6.02
CA HIS A 65 -1.92 10.26 -6.62
C HIS A 65 -2.86 11.29 -5.99
N LYS A 66 -2.85 11.44 -4.66
CA LYS A 66 -3.63 12.48 -3.96
C LYS A 66 -3.22 13.87 -4.44
N ASP A 67 -1.92 14.14 -4.54
CA ASP A 67 -1.40 15.42 -5.00
C ASP A 67 -1.82 15.74 -6.43
N LYS A 68 -1.75 14.74 -7.32
CA LYS A 68 -2.22 14.85 -8.70
C LYS A 68 -3.73 15.14 -8.76
N LEU A 69 -4.52 14.42 -7.98
CA LEU A 69 -5.97 14.59 -7.92
C LEU A 69 -6.36 15.97 -7.40
N ASN A 70 -5.71 16.44 -6.34
CA ASN A 70 -5.92 17.78 -5.79
C ASN A 70 -5.62 18.87 -6.82
N LYS A 71 -4.47 18.79 -7.50
CA LYS A 71 -4.09 19.76 -8.55
C LYS A 71 -5.08 19.78 -9.71
N GLU A 72 -5.56 18.61 -10.12
CA GLU A 72 -6.55 18.51 -11.19
C GLU A 72 -7.89 19.12 -10.77
N TYR A 73 -8.33 18.84 -9.55
CA TYR A 73 -9.55 19.43 -8.99
C TYR A 73 -9.45 20.96 -8.86
N GLU A 74 -8.32 21.47 -8.36
CA GLU A 74 -8.05 22.92 -8.28
C GLU A 74 -8.10 23.57 -9.67
N ARG A 75 -7.50 22.93 -10.69
CA ARG A 75 -7.52 23.40 -12.07
C ARG A 75 -8.95 23.49 -12.61
N GLN A 76 -9.74 22.43 -12.46
CA GLN A 76 -11.13 22.39 -12.93
C GLN A 76 -12.01 23.42 -12.23
N MET A 77 -11.86 23.58 -10.91
CA MET A 77 -12.61 24.58 -10.14
C MET A 77 -12.26 26.00 -10.57
N LYS A 78 -10.99 26.27 -10.87
CA LYS A 78 -10.56 27.55 -11.42
C LYS A 78 -11.17 27.82 -12.80
N GLU A 79 -11.24 26.83 -13.68
CA GLU A 79 -11.88 26.96 -14.99
C GLU A 79 -13.37 27.27 -14.87
N VAL A 80 -14.06 26.65 -13.90
CA VAL A 80 -15.46 26.96 -13.59
C VAL A 80 -15.61 28.40 -13.05
N GLU A 81 -14.71 28.83 -12.16
CA GLU A 81 -14.68 30.19 -11.64
C GLU A 81 -14.50 31.22 -12.76
N ASP A 82 -13.54 30.99 -13.65
CA ASP A 82 -13.24 31.85 -14.80
C ASP A 82 -14.42 31.97 -15.77
N LEU A 83 -15.31 30.97 -15.84
CA LEU A 83 -16.55 31.02 -16.63
C LEU A 83 -17.66 31.84 -15.94
N ILE A 84 -17.82 31.68 -14.62
CA ILE A 84 -18.97 32.23 -13.87
C ILE A 84 -18.71 33.65 -13.36
N VAL A 85 -17.51 33.93 -12.84
CA VAL A 85 -17.19 35.22 -12.20
C VAL A 85 -17.34 36.41 -13.15
N PRO A 86 -16.92 36.37 -14.42
CA PRO A 86 -17.14 37.48 -15.35
C PRO A 86 -18.64 37.78 -15.57
N LEU A 87 -19.49 36.75 -15.63
CA LEU A 87 -20.94 36.91 -15.74
C LEU A 87 -21.48 37.64 -14.51
N LEU A 88 -21.15 37.17 -13.30
CA LEU A 88 -21.60 37.78 -12.05
C LEU A 88 -21.13 39.23 -11.91
N ASN A 89 -19.88 39.52 -12.27
CA ASN A 89 -19.34 40.88 -12.29
C ASN A 89 -20.11 41.79 -13.26
N ASN A 90 -20.45 41.28 -14.45
CA ASN A 90 -21.22 42.06 -15.42
C ASN A 90 -22.66 42.32 -14.94
N LEU A 91 -23.28 41.35 -14.28
CA LEU A 91 -24.60 41.52 -13.66
C LEU A 91 -24.57 42.50 -12.48
N ALA A 92 -23.51 42.46 -11.66
CA ALA A 92 -23.34 43.39 -10.54
C ALA A 92 -23.20 44.84 -11.01
N LYS A 93 -22.45 45.08 -12.10
CA LYS A 93 -22.29 46.41 -12.71
C LYS A 93 -23.61 46.99 -13.22
N SER A 94 -24.53 46.15 -13.68
CA SER A 94 -25.84 46.57 -14.16
C SER A 94 -26.93 46.57 -13.08
N SER A 95 -26.58 46.38 -11.81
CA SER A 95 -27.53 46.25 -10.69
C SER A 95 -28.47 47.44 -10.49
N THR A 96 -28.09 48.65 -10.93
CA THR A 96 -28.94 49.85 -10.87
C THR A 96 -29.88 49.99 -12.06
N ASN A 97 -29.71 49.16 -13.10
CA ASN A 97 -30.59 49.16 -14.26
C ASN A 97 -31.76 48.21 -14.02
N GLU A 98 -32.98 48.69 -14.23
CA GLU A 98 -34.19 47.89 -14.08
C GLU A 98 -34.31 46.78 -15.15
N TYR A 99 -33.68 46.98 -16.31
CA TYR A 99 -33.74 46.05 -17.44
C TYR A 99 -32.34 45.76 -18.02
N ILE A 100 -32.08 44.50 -18.36
CA ILE A 100 -30.89 44.06 -19.10
C ILE A 100 -31.31 43.57 -20.48
N PHE A 101 -30.90 44.29 -21.53
CA PHE A 101 -31.06 43.80 -22.90
C PHE A 101 -30.02 42.72 -23.20
N TRP A 102 -30.48 41.46 -23.29
CA TRP A 102 -29.63 40.29 -23.51
C TRP A 102 -30.06 39.56 -24.80
N PRO A 103 -29.58 40.02 -25.97
CA PRO A 103 -29.93 39.39 -27.25
C PRO A 103 -29.40 37.95 -27.31
N GLY A 104 -30.19 37.02 -27.85
CA GLY A 104 -29.78 35.63 -27.99
C GLY A 104 -29.55 34.89 -26.66
N ARG A 105 -30.09 35.38 -25.53
CA ARG A 105 -29.85 34.85 -24.17
C ARG A 105 -29.90 33.32 -24.07
N ARG A 106 -30.90 32.69 -24.68
CA ARG A 106 -31.10 31.23 -24.60
C ARG A 106 -29.91 30.46 -25.17
N GLU A 107 -29.49 30.77 -26.39
CA GLU A 107 -28.35 30.11 -27.04
C GLU A 107 -27.03 30.36 -26.30
N ILE A 108 -26.85 31.59 -25.78
CA ILE A 108 -25.66 31.94 -24.99
C ILE A 108 -25.65 31.11 -23.68
N LEU A 109 -26.77 31.04 -22.98
CA LEU A 109 -26.88 30.28 -21.73
C LEU A 109 -26.68 28.78 -21.96
N GLU A 110 -27.26 28.20 -23.02
CA GLU A 110 -27.07 26.80 -23.38
C GLU A 110 -25.59 26.48 -23.60
N LYS A 111 -24.86 27.31 -24.37
CA LYS A 111 -23.42 27.15 -24.58
C LYS A 111 -22.60 27.26 -23.28
N GLN A 112 -22.98 28.14 -22.36
CA GLN A 112 -22.28 28.28 -21.07
C GLN A 112 -22.61 27.11 -20.12
N ILE A 113 -23.86 26.61 -20.15
CA ILE A 113 -24.28 25.42 -19.40
C ILE A 113 -23.50 24.21 -19.89
N GLU A 114 -23.35 24.01 -21.21
CA GLU A 114 -22.53 22.93 -21.76
C GLU A 114 -21.08 23.01 -21.27
N LYS A 115 -20.45 24.19 -21.33
CA LYS A 115 -19.07 24.38 -20.84
C LYS A 115 -18.93 24.04 -19.37
N ILE A 116 -19.79 24.58 -18.51
CA ILE A 116 -19.74 24.32 -17.07
C ILE A 116 -20.01 22.85 -16.77
N THR A 117 -21.02 22.24 -17.42
CA THR A 117 -21.36 20.83 -17.19
C THR A 117 -20.27 19.88 -17.68
N ALA A 118 -19.56 20.20 -18.76
CA ALA A 118 -18.39 19.44 -19.19
C ALA A 118 -17.27 19.41 -18.13
N HIS A 119 -17.12 20.47 -17.33
CA HIS A 119 -16.06 20.54 -16.31
C HIS A 119 -16.53 20.02 -14.93
N THR A 120 -17.85 20.01 -14.68
CA THR A 120 -18.43 19.68 -13.36
C THR A 120 -19.13 18.31 -13.31
N ARG A 121 -19.45 17.70 -14.45
CA ARG A 121 -20.09 16.38 -14.52
C ARG A 121 -19.17 15.27 -14.99
N ASP A 122 -18.04 15.61 -15.61
CA ASP A 122 -17.00 14.65 -16.01
C ASP A 122 -16.12 14.25 -14.80
N VAL A 123 -16.73 14.21 -13.61
CA VAL A 123 -16.11 13.77 -12.36
C VAL A 123 -16.21 12.25 -12.30
N ASN A 124 -15.60 11.58 -13.28
CA ASN A 124 -15.27 10.17 -13.16
C ASN A 124 -13.78 10.06 -12.89
N ILE A 125 -13.42 10.40 -11.65
CA ILE A 125 -12.07 10.35 -11.08
C ILE A 125 -11.50 8.90 -10.98
N PHE A 126 -12.19 7.92 -11.58
CA PHE A 126 -11.84 6.49 -11.57
C PHE A 126 -11.89 5.81 -12.95
N THR A 127 -12.10 6.54 -14.06
CA THR A 127 -11.98 5.93 -15.40
C THR A 127 -10.55 6.00 -15.92
N GLU A 128 -9.90 4.83 -15.81
CA GLU A 128 -8.67 4.30 -16.45
C GLU A 128 -7.42 5.19 -16.51
#